data_AF-A0A2U1N0S5-F1
#
_entry.id   AF-A0A2U1N0S5-F1
#
_cell.length_a   1.000
_cell.length_b   1.000
_cell.length_c   1.000
_cell.angle_alpha   90.00
_cell.angle_beta   90.00
_cell.angle_gamma   90.00
#
_symmetry.space_group_name_H-M   'P 1'
#
loop_
_entity.id
_entity.type
_entity.pdbx_description
1 polymer ?
#
loop_
_entity_poly.entity_id
_entity_poly.type
_entity_poly.pdbx_seq_one_letter_code
_entity_poly.pdbx_strand_id
1 'polypeptide(L)'
;MGIQIHNPSCVFCDDNAETRDHCFYSCPKIKIIWLKIWSWWKAPPTFHPSLDDILTGVSNFSLNKRKSKVFHAVCMTFIWYVWAWRNKIIHATSTEEAISARHDDIFPAVQRQSLLWISNRAPRKLSSWNSWIQHPDAVT
;
A
#
# COMPACT_ATOMS: atom_id res chain seq x y z
N MET A 1 5.01 -17.93 34.98
CA MET A 1 3.81 -17.12 34.66
C MET A 1 3.95 -16.68 33.20
N GLY A 2 3.01 -17.06 32.33
CA GLY A 2 3.02 -16.65 30.93
C GLY A 2 2.29 -15.32 30.76
N ILE A 3 2.84 -14.41 29.96
CA ILE A 3 2.15 -13.16 29.61
C ILE A 3 1.07 -13.52 28.60
N GLN A 4 -0.20 -13.29 28.96
CA GLN A 4 -1.32 -13.31 28.02
C GLN A 4 -1.14 -12.16 27.04
N ILE A 5 -0.58 -12.44 25.86
CA ILE A 5 -0.58 -11.50 24.74
C ILE A 5 -2.00 -11.54 24.18
N HIS A 6 -2.86 -10.67 24.69
CA HIS A 6 -4.14 -10.40 24.04
C HIS A 6 -3.79 -9.92 22.63
N ASN A 7 -4.17 -10.67 21.59
CA ASN A 7 -3.89 -10.24 20.23
C ASN A 7 -4.79 -9.02 20.00
N PRO A 8 -4.24 -7.79 19.91
CA PRO A 8 -5.06 -6.60 19.86
C PRO A 8 -5.95 -6.65 18.61
N SER A 9 -7.12 -6.01 18.69
CA SER A 9 -7.93 -5.76 17.51
C SER A 9 -7.15 -4.89 16.52
N CYS A 10 -7.38 -5.10 15.23
CA CYS A 10 -6.75 -4.34 14.15
C CYS A 10 -6.99 -2.84 14.34
N VAL A 11 -5.91 -2.05 14.43
CA VAL A 11 -6.02 -0.60 14.68
C VAL A 11 -6.82 0.19 13.64
N PHE A 12 -7.06 -0.38 12.46
CA PHE A 12 -7.78 0.25 11.37
C PHE A 12 -9.30 0.04 11.43
N CYS A 13 -9.74 -1.18 11.74
CA CYS A 13 -11.16 -1.56 11.69
C CYS A 13 -11.74 -2.01 13.03
N ASP A 14 -10.93 -2.26 14.05
CA ASP A 14 -11.32 -2.77 15.38
C ASP A 14 -12.11 -4.09 15.42
N ASP A 15 -12.47 -4.67 14.26
CA ASP A 15 -13.36 -5.83 14.17
C ASP A 15 -12.67 -7.20 14.14
N ASN A 16 -11.40 -7.26 13.73
CA ASN A 16 -10.67 -8.53 13.58
C ASN A 16 -9.35 -8.49 14.34
N ALA A 17 -8.84 -9.68 14.69
CA ALA A 17 -7.52 -9.81 15.29
C ALA A 17 -6.45 -9.21 14.38
N GLU A 18 -5.52 -8.48 14.98
CA GLU A 18 -4.43 -7.88 14.24
C GLU A 18 -3.42 -8.95 13.79
N THR A 19 -3.35 -9.16 12.48
CA THR A 19 -2.37 -10.08 11.85
C THR A 19 -1.69 -9.38 10.68
N ARG A 20 -0.55 -9.92 10.25
CA ARG A 20 0.16 -9.45 9.05
C ARG A 20 -0.77 -9.36 7.84
N ASP A 21 -1.43 -10.46 7.50
CA ASP A 21 -2.28 -10.53 6.31
C ASP A 21 -3.51 -9.62 6.44
N HIS A 22 -4.06 -9.47 7.64
CA HIS A 22 -5.16 -8.54 7.87
C HIS A 22 -4.71 -7.08 7.72
N CYS A 23 -3.68 -6.64 8.43
CA CYS A 23 -3.22 -5.25 8.40
C CYS A 23 -2.69 -4.79 7.06
N PHE A 24 -2.05 -5.68 6.29
CA PHE A 24 -1.39 -5.29 5.04
C PHE A 24 -2.19 -5.64 3.79
N TYR A 25 -3.27 -6.41 3.91
CA TYR A 25 -4.00 -6.89 2.75
C TYR A 25 -5.53 -6.95 2.93
N SER A 26 -6.04 -7.71 3.90
CA SER A 26 -7.47 -8.07 3.95
C SER A 26 -8.36 -7.16 4.79
N CYS A 27 -7.79 -6.28 5.63
CA CYS A 27 -8.55 -5.28 6.38
C CYS A 27 -9.41 -4.43 5.44
N PRO A 28 -10.71 -4.19 5.72
CA PRO A 28 -11.60 -3.45 4.83
C PRO A 28 -11.05 -2.09 4.38
N LYS A 29 -10.45 -1.32 5.30
CA LYS A 29 -9.83 -0.03 4.98
C LYS A 29 -8.65 -0.15 4.03
N ILE A 30 -7.81 -1.17 4.24
CA ILE A 30 -6.61 -1.42 3.45
C ILE A 30 -6.98 -1.97 2.07
N LYS A 31 -7.96 -2.88 2.02
CA LYS A 31 -8.50 -3.45 0.79
C LYS A 31 -9.07 -2.38 -0.14
N ILE A 32 -9.73 -1.35 0.37
CA ILE A 32 -10.21 -0.21 -0.42
C ILE A 32 -9.04 0.50 -1.13
N ILE A 33 -7.92 0.70 -0.44
CA ILE A 33 -6.76 1.37 -1.03
C ILE A 33 -6.06 0.47 -2.05
N TRP A 34 -5.97 -0.83 -1.79
CA TRP A 34 -5.53 -1.80 -2.78
C TRP A 34 -6.38 -1.73 -4.06
N LEU A 35 -7.71 -1.67 -3.94
CA LEU A 35 -8.63 -1.48 -5.08
C LEU A 35 -8.37 -0.17 -5.84
N LYS A 36 -8.10 0.94 -5.12
CA LYS A 36 -7.68 2.21 -5.75
C LYS A 36 -6.37 2.03 -6.53
N ILE A 37 -5.38 1.32 -5.98
CA ILE A 37 -4.09 1.07 -6.64
C ILE A 37 -4.28 0.20 -7.89
N TRP A 38 -5.04 -0.88 -7.80
CA TRP A 38 -5.32 -1.76 -8.95
C TRP A 38 -6.05 -1.01 -10.06
N SER A 39 -7.05 -0.20 -9.70
CA SER A 39 -7.78 0.65 -10.66
C SER A 39 -6.86 1.69 -11.32
N TRP A 40 -6.04 2.37 -10.53
CA TRP A 40 -5.05 3.33 -11.02
C TRP A 40 -4.07 2.71 -12.01
N TRP A 41 -3.67 1.46 -11.79
CA TRP A 41 -2.78 0.70 -12.67
C TRP A 41 -3.50 -0.11 -13.76
N LYS A 42 -4.83 0.02 -13.86
CA LYS A 42 -5.67 -0.73 -14.81
C LYS A 42 -5.45 -2.24 -14.74
N ALA A 43 -5.27 -2.77 -13.53
CA ALA A 43 -5.16 -4.20 -13.31
C ALA A 43 -6.46 -4.90 -13.77
N PRO A 44 -6.38 -6.12 -14.35
CA PRO A 44 -7.57 -6.84 -14.77
C PRO A 44 -8.45 -7.17 -13.55
N PRO A 45 -9.77 -7.33 -13.70
CA PRO A 45 -10.67 -7.67 -12.59
C PRO A 45 -10.31 -8.98 -11.86
N THR A 46 -9.62 -9.90 -12.54
CA THR A 46 -9.12 -11.16 -11.99
C THR A 46 -7.82 -11.00 -11.19
N PHE A 47 -7.24 -9.79 -11.14
CA PHE A 47 -6.01 -9.52 -10.42
C PHE A 47 -6.26 -9.51 -8.90
N HIS A 48 -5.93 -10.63 -8.27
CA HIS A 48 -6.07 -10.80 -6.83
C HIS A 48 -4.85 -11.55 -6.25
N PRO A 49 -3.64 -10.96 -6.31
CA PRO A 49 -2.43 -11.61 -5.79
C PRO A 49 -2.50 -11.72 -4.27
N SER A 50 -1.91 -12.76 -3.68
CA SER A 50 -1.73 -12.84 -2.23
C SER A 50 -0.75 -11.76 -1.73
N LEU A 51 -0.72 -11.53 -0.41
CA LEU A 51 0.29 -10.65 0.19
C LEU A 51 1.71 -11.16 -0.11
N ASP A 52 1.92 -12.49 -0.07
CA ASP A 52 3.23 -13.09 -0.36
C ASP A 52 3.61 -12.91 -1.84
N ASP A 53 2.67 -13.01 -2.79
CA ASP A 53 2.92 -12.71 -4.21
C ASP A 53 3.35 -11.25 -4.43
N ILE A 54 2.74 -10.33 -3.68
CA ILE A 54 3.09 -8.91 -3.72
C ILE A 54 4.49 -8.69 -3.17
N LEU A 55 4.79 -9.24 -1.99
CA LEU A 55 6.07 -9.05 -1.29
C LEU A 55 7.26 -9.65 -2.05
N THR A 56 7.05 -10.79 -2.70
CA THR A 56 8.09 -11.46 -3.50
C THR A 56 8.29 -10.81 -4.87
N GLY A 57 7.35 -9.95 -5.30
CA GLY A 57 7.41 -9.31 -6.61
C GLY A 57 7.18 -10.27 -7.78
N VAL A 58 6.72 -11.50 -7.52
CA VAL A 58 6.45 -12.54 -8.53
C VAL A 58 5.13 -12.26 -9.28
N SER A 59 4.59 -11.05 -9.15
CA SER A 59 3.34 -10.69 -9.83
C SER A 59 3.46 -10.79 -11.36
N ASN A 60 2.68 -11.69 -11.95
CA ASN A 60 2.40 -11.79 -13.39
C ASN A 60 1.60 -10.58 -13.91
N PHE A 61 1.77 -9.41 -13.29
CA PHE A 61 1.00 -8.20 -13.59
C PHE A 61 1.20 -7.75 -15.05
N SER A 62 2.42 -7.87 -15.57
CA SER A 62 2.72 -7.55 -16.96
C SER A 62 3.84 -8.43 -17.52
N LEU A 63 3.75 -8.73 -18.82
CA LEU A 63 4.85 -9.32 -19.59
C LEU A 63 6.04 -8.34 -19.72
N ASN A 64 5.79 -7.04 -19.57
CA ASN A 64 6.85 -6.04 -19.56
C ASN A 64 7.52 -6.00 -18.16
N LYS A 65 8.75 -6.52 -18.08
CA LYS A 65 9.55 -6.56 -16.84
C LYS A 65 9.75 -5.20 -16.18
N ARG A 66 9.86 -4.11 -16.95
CA ARG A 66 10.01 -2.76 -16.39
C ARG A 66 8.70 -2.31 -15.74
N LYS A 67 7.58 -2.50 -16.43
CA LYS A 67 6.24 -2.22 -15.89
C LYS A 67 5.98 -2.97 -14.60
N SER A 68 6.29 -4.27 -14.55
CA SER A 68 6.16 -5.10 -13.35
C SER A 68 7.05 -4.62 -12.20
N LYS A 69 8.30 -4.21 -12.47
CA LYS A 69 9.19 -3.64 -11.45
C LYS A 69 8.68 -2.32 -10.88
N VAL A 70 8.19 -1.42 -11.73
CA VAL A 70 7.64 -0.14 -11.28
C VAL A 70 6.35 -0.35 -10.49
N PHE A 71 5.48 -1.24 -10.95
CA PHE A 71 4.27 -1.60 -10.21
C PHE A 71 4.59 -2.20 -8.84
N HIS A 72 5.54 -3.14 -8.78
CA HIS A 72 6.00 -3.71 -7.53
C HIS A 72 6.55 -2.62 -6.58
N ALA A 73 7.31 -1.64 -7.09
CA ALA A 73 7.76 -0.51 -6.28
C ALA A 73 6.59 0.33 -5.72
N VAL A 74 5.51 0.52 -6.48
CA VAL A 74 4.27 1.14 -5.96
C VAL A 74 3.66 0.31 -4.84
N CYS A 75 3.55 -1.01 -5.01
CA CYS A 75 3.05 -1.90 -3.96
C CYS A 75 3.89 -1.83 -2.68
N MET A 76 5.23 -1.80 -2.81
CA MET A 76 6.13 -1.66 -1.67
C MET A 76 6.02 -0.29 -1.00
N THR A 77 5.83 0.79 -1.77
CA THR A 77 5.52 2.11 -1.21
C THR A 77 4.22 2.06 -0.42
N PHE A 78 3.17 1.41 -0.93
CA PHE A 78 1.92 1.28 -0.19
C PHE A 78 2.09 0.50 1.12
N ILE A 79 2.74 -0.67 1.09
CA ILE A 79 3.03 -1.47 2.29
C ILE A 79 3.77 -0.64 3.34
N TRP A 80 4.77 0.16 2.92
CA TRP A 80 5.48 1.05 3.83
C TRP A 80 4.55 2.11 4.45
N TYR A 81 3.65 2.72 3.66
CA TYR A 81 2.69 3.69 4.18
C TYR A 81 1.66 3.05 5.13
N VAL A 82 1.24 1.80 4.89
CA VAL A 82 0.38 1.07 5.82
C VAL A 82 1.09 0.86 7.16
N TRP A 83 2.36 0.45 7.13
CA TRP A 83 3.17 0.31 8.34
C TRP A 83 3.33 1.64 9.08
N ALA A 84 3.66 2.72 8.36
CA ALA A 84 3.80 4.05 8.94
C ALA A 84 2.48 4.56 9.53
N TRP A 85 1.36 4.32 8.84
CA TRP A 85 0.02 4.69 9.29
C TRP A 85 -0.37 3.94 10.56
N ARG A 86 -0.15 2.63 10.61
CA ARG A 86 -0.33 1.81 11.82
C ARG A 86 0.46 2.37 13.00
N ASN A 87 1.74 2.69 12.79
CA ASN A 87 2.59 3.22 13.85
C ASN A 87 2.13 4.60 14.33
N LYS A 88 1.64 5.46 13.43
CA LYS A 88 1.05 6.76 13.79
C LYS A 88 -0.14 6.59 14.74
N ILE A 89 -1.00 5.59 14.50
CA ILE A 89 -2.17 5.33 15.37
C ILE A 89 -1.72 4.76 16.73
N ILE A 90 -0.80 3.79 16.73
CA ILE A 90 -0.33 3.11 17.96
C ILE A 90 0.43 4.06 18.88
N HIS A 91 1.21 4.99 18.31
CA HIS A 91 2.04 5.92 19.06
C HIS A 91 1.40 7.30 19.22
N ALA A 92 0.10 7.42 18.95
CA ALA A 92 -0.64 8.65 19.21
C ALA A 92 -0.61 9.00 20.72
N THR A 93 -0.48 10.28 21.01
CA THR A 93 -0.37 10.81 22.38
C THR A 93 -1.74 11.05 23.02
N SER A 94 -2.80 11.09 22.21
CA SER A 94 -4.18 11.23 22.68
C SER A 94 -5.16 10.39 21.85
N THR A 95 -6.34 10.12 22.42
CA THR A 95 -7.42 9.41 21.74
C THR A 95 -7.88 10.17 20.48
N GLU A 96 -7.95 11.49 20.53
CA GLU A 96 -8.32 12.35 19.41
C GLU A 96 -7.31 12.25 18.27
N GLU A 97 -6.01 12.21 18.59
CA GLU A 97 -4.94 12.00 17.60
C GLU A 97 -5.05 10.62 16.95
N ALA A 98 -5.29 9.56 17.74
CA ALA A 98 -5.47 8.20 17.23
C ALA A 98 -6.69 8.10 16.29
N ILE A 99 -7.83 8.68 16.69
CA ILE A 99 -9.05 8.73 15.86
C ILE A 99 -8.78 9.50 14.57
N SER A 100 -8.19 10.70 14.66
CA SER A 100 -7.86 11.53 13.50
C SER A 100 -6.95 10.78 12.53
N ALA A 101 -5.87 10.18 13.03
CA ALA A 101 -4.94 9.39 12.23
C ALA A 101 -5.68 8.24 11.52
N ARG A 102 -6.61 7.54 12.18
CA ARG A 102 -7.38 6.42 11.60
C ARG A 102 -8.26 6.81 10.40
N HIS A 103 -8.49 8.11 10.17
CA HIS A 103 -9.25 8.63 9.04
C HIS A 103 -8.37 9.20 7.91
N ASP A 104 -7.04 9.13 8.03
CA ASP A 104 -6.12 9.58 6.98
C ASP A 104 -6.32 8.79 5.66
N ASP A 105 -6.42 9.51 4.52
CA ASP A 105 -6.29 8.89 3.19
C ASP A 105 -4.83 8.88 2.75
N ILE A 106 -4.18 7.73 2.87
CA ILE A 106 -2.77 7.56 2.49
C ILE A 106 -2.56 7.39 0.99
N PHE A 107 -3.62 7.22 0.18
CA PHE A 107 -3.49 6.94 -1.26
C PHE A 107 -2.77 8.06 -2.05
N PRO A 108 -3.08 9.37 -1.88
CA PRO A 108 -2.35 10.43 -2.57
C PRO A 108 -0.86 10.47 -2.20
N ALA A 109 -0.52 10.13 -0.96
CA ALA A 109 0.86 10.04 -0.50
C ALA A 109 1.61 8.90 -1.18
N VAL A 110 0.97 7.73 -1.34
CA VAL A 110 1.51 6.60 -2.11
C VAL A 110 1.80 7.01 -3.56
N GLN A 111 0.87 7.71 -4.22
CA GLN A 111 1.07 8.15 -5.61
C GLN A 111 2.26 9.10 -5.74
N ARG A 112 2.36 10.10 -4.85
CA ARG A 112 3.45 11.08 -4.83
C ARG A 112 4.81 10.41 -4.54
N GLN A 113 4.85 9.59 -3.50
CA GLN A 113 6.10 9.05 -3.00
C GLN A 113 6.66 7.97 -3.92
N SER A 114 5.80 7.17 -4.53
CA SER A 114 6.22 6.18 -5.52
C SER A 114 6.86 6.84 -6.74
N LEU A 115 6.28 7.92 -7.28
CA LEU A 115 6.92 8.68 -8.37
C LEU A 115 8.30 9.20 -7.95
N LEU A 116 8.39 9.83 -6.77
CA LEU A 116 9.63 10.40 -6.28
C LEU A 116 10.72 9.32 -6.13
N TRP A 117 10.42 8.21 -5.44
CA TRP A 117 11.40 7.14 -5.20
C TRP A 117 11.85 6.46 -6.49
N ILE A 118 10.92 6.17 -7.40
CA ILE A 118 11.25 5.50 -8.65
C ILE A 118 12.05 6.45 -9.55
N SER A 119 11.68 7.75 -9.62
CA SER A 119 12.38 8.74 -10.45
C SER A 119 13.82 8.98 -10.01
N ASN A 120 14.10 8.94 -8.70
CA ASN A 120 15.45 9.15 -8.17
C ASN A 120 16.33 7.90 -8.23
N ARG A 121 15.75 6.71 -8.40
CA ARG A 121 16.47 5.43 -8.44
C ARG A 121 16.55 4.79 -9.82
N ALA A 122 15.75 5.26 -10.78
CA ALA A 122 15.76 4.77 -12.14
C ALA A 122 16.77 5.52 -13.01
N PRO A 123 17.57 4.83 -13.84
CA PRO A 123 18.51 5.49 -14.76
C PRO A 123 17.82 6.25 -15.90
N ARG A 124 16.53 6.02 -16.12
CA ARG A 124 15.70 6.74 -17.10
C ARG A 124 14.69 7.60 -16.37
N LYS A 125 14.57 8.87 -16.78
CA LYS A 125 13.54 9.79 -16.27
C LYS A 125 12.17 9.12 -16.39
N LEU A 126 11.44 9.08 -15.27
CA LEU A 126 10.01 8.85 -15.31
C LEU A 126 9.29 10.08 -15.82
N SER A 127 8.06 9.86 -16.25
CA SER A 127 7.17 10.88 -16.77
C SER A 127 6.86 11.99 -15.78
N SER A 128 6.24 13.06 -16.29
CA SER A 128 5.66 14.11 -15.45
C SER A 128 4.60 13.56 -14.49
N TRP A 129 4.33 14.32 -13.44
CA TRP A 129 3.28 14.03 -12.45
C TRP A 129 1.90 13.77 -13.10
N ASN A 130 1.53 14.56 -14.11
CA ASN A 130 0.23 14.42 -14.78
C ASN A 130 0.09 13.06 -15.46
N SER A 131 1.13 12.61 -16.19
CA SER A 131 1.12 11.30 -16.83
C SER A 131 1.15 10.16 -15.81
N TRP A 132 1.82 10.34 -14.66
CA TRP A 132 1.86 9.35 -13.58
C TRP A 132 0.49 9.12 -12.95
N ILE A 133 -0.27 10.19 -12.69
CA ILE A 133 -1.60 10.08 -12.08
C ILE A 133 -2.62 9.49 -13.06
N GLN A 134 -2.56 9.86 -14.34
CA GLN A 134 -3.56 9.44 -15.32
C GLN A 134 -3.26 8.05 -15.92
N HIS A 135 -2.00 7.80 -16.27
CA HIS A 135 -1.58 6.62 -17.03
C HIS A 135 -0.23 6.09 -16.53
N PRO A 136 -0.12 5.68 -15.24
CA PRO A 136 1.15 5.15 -14.68
C PRO A 136 1.65 3.94 -15.47
N ASP A 137 0.73 3.22 -16.11
CA ASP A 137 0.94 1.98 -16.83
C ASP A 137 1.54 2.18 -18.24
N ALA A 138 1.52 3.43 -18.75
CA ALA A 138 2.02 3.82 -20.06
C ALA A 138 3.38 4.52 -20.01
N VAL A 139 3.85 4.89 -18.80
CA VAL A 139 5.08 5.66 -18.57
C VAL A 139 6.24 4.82 -18.05
N THR A 140 6.07 3.49 -18.01
CA THR A 140 7.06 2.49 -17.61
C THR A 140 7.73 1.83 -18.80
#